data_AF-A0A645EXA3-F1
#
_entry.id   AF-A0A645EXA3-F1
#
_cell.length_a   1.000
_cell.length_b   1.000
_cell.length_c   1.000
_cell.angle_alpha   90.00
_cell.angle_beta   90.00
_cell.angle_gamma   90.00
#
_symmetry.space_group_name_H-M   'P 1'
#
loop_
_entity.id
_entity.type
_entity.pdbx_description
1 polymer ?
#
loop_
_entity_poly.entity_id
_entity_poly.type
_entity_poly.pdbx_seq_one_letter_code
_entity_poly.pdbx_strand_id
1 'polypeptide(L)'
;MTGDGTNDAPALAQADVGVAMNSGTSAAKEAGNMVDLDSDPTKLIDIVRIGKQLLITRGALTTFSIANDVAKYFAIIPAIFLGVFPGLAVLNIMGLHSPASAVLSAIIFNAVIIVILIPLALRGVRYRATSAARTLGRNLLIYGIGGILAPFVGIWLIDQAVRLIPGF
;
A
#
# COMPACT_ATOMS: atom_id res chain seq x y z
N MET A 1 9.16 -6.56 25.10
CA MET A 1 9.36 -7.37 26.32
C MET A 1 8.11 -8.21 26.57
N THR A 2 8.24 -9.40 27.17
CA THR A 2 7.09 -10.12 27.75
C THR A 2 7.36 -10.47 29.20
N GLY A 3 6.31 -10.57 30.00
CA GLY A 3 6.39 -10.89 31.43
C GLY A 3 5.01 -11.19 32.00
N ASP A 4 4.99 -11.70 33.23
CA ASP A 4 3.80 -12.11 33.95
C ASP A 4 3.83 -11.74 35.44
N GLY A 5 5.01 -11.41 35.97
CA GLY A 5 5.20 -11.07 37.36
C GLY A 5 5.03 -9.60 37.68
N THR A 6 4.68 -9.29 38.94
CA THR A 6 4.70 -7.92 39.49
C THR A 6 6.09 -7.28 39.36
N ASN A 7 7.14 -8.10 39.43
CA ASN A 7 8.53 -7.71 39.23
C ASN A 7 8.84 -7.35 37.77
N ASP A 8 8.06 -7.83 36.80
CA ASP A 8 8.22 -7.49 35.39
C ASP A 8 7.52 -6.17 35.03
N ALA A 9 6.61 -5.68 35.87
CA ALA A 9 5.82 -4.48 35.60
C ALA A 9 6.69 -3.23 35.29
N PRO A 10 7.78 -2.92 36.02
CA PRO A 10 8.64 -1.78 35.66
C PRO A 10 9.30 -1.95 34.29
N ALA A 11 9.68 -3.17 33.94
CA ALA A 11 10.38 -3.46 32.69
C ALA A 11 9.41 -3.54 31.50
N LEU A 12 8.17 -4.02 31.71
CA LEU A 12 7.08 -3.92 30.76
C LEU A 12 6.71 -2.46 30.48
N ALA A 13 6.66 -1.61 31.50
CA ALA A 13 6.36 -0.19 31.36
C ALA A 13 7.49 0.60 30.68
N GLN A 14 8.74 0.18 30.82
CA GLN A 14 9.89 0.80 30.14
C GLN A 14 10.08 0.31 28.70
N ALA A 15 9.54 -0.85 28.34
CA ALA A 15 9.67 -1.37 26.99
C ALA A 15 8.79 -0.58 26.01
N ASP A 16 9.31 -0.31 24.80
CA ASP A 16 8.51 0.32 23.73
C ASP A 16 7.24 -0.49 23.40
N VAL A 17 7.34 -1.82 23.58
CA VAL A 17 6.23 -2.77 23.43
C VAL A 17 6.34 -3.84 24.52
N GLY A 18 5.50 -3.73 25.55
CA GLY A 18 5.32 -4.71 26.62
C GLY A 18 4.11 -5.61 26.36
N VAL A 19 4.29 -6.93 26.47
CA VAL A 19 3.24 -7.95 26.34
C VAL A 19 3.10 -8.74 27.64
N ALA A 20 2.01 -8.51 28.37
CA ALA A 20 1.72 -9.20 29.61
C ALA A 20 1.00 -10.53 29.35
N MET A 21 1.30 -11.58 30.12
CA MET A 21 0.57 -12.85 30.02
C MET A 21 -0.76 -12.79 30.77
N ASN A 22 -1.78 -13.50 30.29
CA ASN A 22 -3.08 -13.55 30.95
C ASN A 22 -3.05 -14.34 32.26
N SER A 23 -2.14 -15.30 32.43
CA SER A 23 -1.87 -15.91 33.74
C SER A 23 -1.11 -14.98 34.71
N GLY A 24 -0.62 -13.83 34.23
CA GLY A 24 0.17 -12.89 35.01
C GLY A 24 -0.63 -12.05 36.00
N THR A 25 0.11 -11.32 36.84
CA THR A 25 -0.46 -10.46 37.88
C THR A 25 -1.19 -9.25 37.27
N SER A 26 -2.13 -8.67 38.02
CA SER A 26 -2.82 -7.45 37.59
C SER A 26 -1.83 -6.32 37.31
N ALA A 27 -0.79 -6.19 38.13
CA ALA A 27 0.27 -5.22 37.93
C ALA A 27 1.02 -5.41 36.61
N ALA A 28 1.32 -6.65 36.20
CA ALA A 28 1.93 -6.92 34.90
C ALA A 28 0.98 -6.55 33.74
N LYS A 29 -0.31 -6.89 33.87
CA LYS A 29 -1.33 -6.58 32.84
C LYS A 29 -1.59 -5.08 32.68
N GLU A 30 -1.57 -4.32 33.78
CA GLU A 30 -1.74 -2.86 33.77
C GLU A 30 -0.50 -2.15 33.21
N ALA A 31 0.69 -2.71 33.42
CA ALA A 31 1.94 -2.15 32.90
C ALA A 31 2.21 -2.49 31.42
N GLY A 32 1.62 -3.57 30.88
CA GLY A 32 1.79 -4.00 29.50
C GLY A 32 0.91 -3.22 28.51
N ASN A 33 1.35 -3.09 27.25
CA ASN A 33 0.56 -2.47 26.18
C ASN A 33 -0.44 -3.45 25.54
N MET A 34 -0.14 -4.75 25.63
CA MET A 34 -0.96 -5.84 25.11
C MET A 34 -1.00 -6.98 26.13
N VAL A 35 -2.08 -7.76 26.09
CA VAL A 35 -2.25 -8.96 26.92
C VAL A 35 -2.33 -10.19 26.02
N ASP A 36 -1.44 -11.16 26.24
CA ASP A 36 -1.54 -12.47 25.60
C ASP A 36 -2.48 -13.38 26.37
N LEU A 37 -3.64 -13.65 25.78
CA LEU A 37 -4.70 -14.47 26.36
C LEU A 37 -4.30 -15.94 26.56
N ASP A 38 -3.39 -16.47 25.75
CA ASP A 38 -2.97 -17.88 25.82
C ASP A 38 -1.73 -18.08 26.70
N SER A 39 -1.14 -16.98 27.20
CA SER A 39 0.05 -17.00 28.08
C SER A 39 1.23 -17.79 27.50
N ASP A 40 1.48 -17.64 26.20
CA ASP A 40 2.55 -18.31 25.46
C ASP A 40 3.61 -17.28 25.01
N PRO A 41 4.80 -17.28 25.61
CA PRO A 41 5.85 -16.31 25.26
C PRO A 41 6.33 -16.45 23.81
N THR A 42 6.10 -17.58 23.13
CA THR A 42 6.48 -17.77 21.73
C THR A 42 5.66 -16.91 20.77
N LYS A 43 4.45 -16.48 21.17
CA LYS A 43 3.60 -15.57 20.39
C LYS A 43 4.20 -14.21 20.13
N LEU A 44 5.19 -13.77 20.92
CA LEU A 44 5.94 -12.55 20.61
C LEU A 44 6.50 -12.58 19.19
N ILE A 45 6.95 -13.74 18.72
CA ILE A 45 7.50 -13.90 17.37
C ILE A 45 6.40 -13.64 16.33
N ASP A 46 5.18 -14.11 16.58
CA ASP A 46 4.04 -13.93 15.70
C ASP A 46 3.56 -12.48 15.68
N ILE A 47 3.50 -11.82 16.84
CA ILE A 47 3.18 -10.39 16.97
C ILE A 47 4.15 -9.56 16.14
N VAL A 48 5.46 -9.80 16.28
CA VAL A 48 6.49 -9.10 15.50
C VAL A 48 6.35 -9.40 14.00
N ARG A 49 6.03 -10.64 13.62
CA ARG A 49 5.84 -11.04 12.22
C ARG A 49 4.65 -10.31 11.58
N ILE A 50 3.51 -10.27 12.27
CA ILE A 50 2.30 -9.58 11.82
C ILE A 50 2.57 -8.07 11.71
N GLY A 51 3.20 -7.47 12.72
CA GLY A 51 3.57 -6.06 12.70
C GLY A 51 4.46 -5.71 11.51
N LYS A 52 5.49 -6.52 11.23
CA LYS A 52 6.34 -6.35 10.05
C LYS A 52 5.56 -6.49 8.73
N GLN A 53 4.66 -7.46 8.63
CA GLN A 53 3.84 -7.65 7.45
C GLN A 53 2.93 -6.44 7.18
N LEU A 54 2.32 -5.86 8.22
CA LEU A 54 1.51 -4.65 8.11
C LEU A 54 2.33 -3.46 7.60
N LEU A 55 3.52 -3.22 8.19
CA LEU A 55 4.41 -2.14 7.77
C LEU A 55 4.88 -2.28 6.32
N ILE A 56 5.27 -3.49 5.91
CA ILE A 56 5.71 -3.77 4.53
C ILE A 56 4.55 -3.59 3.56
N THR A 57 3.35 -4.06 3.90
CA THR A 57 2.16 -3.91 3.05
C THR A 57 1.81 -2.45 2.84
N ARG A 58 1.86 -1.65 3.91
CA ARG A 58 1.66 -0.20 3.83
C ARG A 58 2.69 0.45 2.92
N GLY A 59 3.98 0.16 3.11
CA GLY A 59 5.05 0.70 2.28
C GLY A 59 4.91 0.34 0.79
N ALA A 60 4.51 -0.91 0.50
CA ALA A 60 4.24 -1.39 -0.85
C ALA A 60 3.08 -0.64 -1.52
N LEU A 61 1.94 -0.51 -0.84
CA LEU A 61 0.78 0.21 -1.35
C LEU A 61 1.07 1.69 -1.57
N THR A 62 1.79 2.33 -0.66
CA THR A 62 2.20 3.74 -0.83
C THR A 62 3.13 3.91 -2.02
N THR A 63 4.11 3.02 -2.18
CA THR A 63 5.05 3.06 -3.32
C THR A 63 4.30 2.89 -4.64
N PHE A 64 3.40 1.90 -4.71
CA PHE A 64 2.57 1.66 -5.88
C PHE A 64 1.66 2.87 -6.19
N SER A 65 1.00 3.43 -5.17
CA SER A 65 0.07 4.54 -5.34
C SER A 65 0.77 5.82 -5.82
N ILE A 66 1.96 6.12 -5.31
CA ILE A 66 2.73 7.30 -5.75
C ILE A 66 3.26 7.10 -7.17
N ALA A 67 3.78 5.91 -7.47
CA ALA A 67 4.30 5.59 -8.80
C ALA A 67 3.22 5.71 -9.89
N ASN A 68 1.96 5.45 -9.54
CA ASN A 68 0.82 5.54 -10.44
C ASN A 68 0.55 6.96 -10.95
N ASP A 69 0.83 7.97 -10.12
CA ASP A 69 0.55 9.36 -10.48
C ASP A 69 1.33 9.81 -11.72
N VAL A 70 2.47 9.18 -12.04
CA VAL A 70 3.21 9.41 -13.30
C VAL A 70 2.30 9.21 -14.51
N ALA A 71 1.63 8.07 -14.62
CA ALA A 71 0.76 7.78 -15.75
C ALA A 71 -0.49 8.68 -15.76
N LYS A 72 -1.05 8.98 -14.58
CA LYS A 72 -2.20 9.90 -14.47
C LYS A 72 -1.86 11.30 -15.01
N TYR A 73 -0.67 11.82 -14.74
CA TYR A 73 -0.24 13.10 -15.30
C TYR A 73 -0.16 13.06 -16.82
N PHE A 74 0.40 11.99 -17.40
CA PHE A 74 0.44 11.81 -18.86
C PHE A 74 -0.95 11.63 -19.50
N ALA A 75 -1.94 11.12 -18.77
CA ALA A 75 -3.32 11.03 -19.27
C ALA A 75 -4.04 12.39 -19.22
N ILE A 76 -3.93 13.09 -18.08
CA ILE A 76 -4.81 14.23 -17.77
C ILE A 76 -4.27 15.55 -18.31
N ILE A 77 -2.95 15.80 -18.21
CA ILE A 77 -2.37 17.08 -18.63
C ILE A 77 -2.64 17.36 -20.13
N PRO A 78 -2.35 16.43 -21.06
CA PRO A 78 -2.62 16.67 -22.48
C PRO A 78 -4.12 16.87 -22.72
N ALA A 79 -4.97 16.07 -22.07
CA ALA A 79 -6.41 16.14 -22.23
C ALA A 79 -6.97 17.53 -21.86
N ILE A 80 -6.58 18.10 -20.72
CA ILE A 80 -7.11 19.40 -20.26
C ILE A 80 -6.56 20.56 -21.11
N PHE A 81 -5.29 20.50 -21.51
CA PHE A 81 -4.62 21.65 -22.12
C PHE A 81 -4.53 21.64 -23.64
N LEU A 82 -4.90 20.53 -24.32
CA LEU A 82 -4.85 20.41 -25.78
C LEU A 82 -5.59 21.52 -26.53
N GLY A 83 -6.69 22.03 -25.96
CA GLY A 83 -7.46 23.13 -26.55
C GLY A 83 -6.81 24.51 -26.46
N VAL A 84 -5.85 24.69 -25.55
CA VAL A 84 -5.15 25.97 -25.30
C VAL A 84 -3.72 25.92 -25.84
N PHE A 85 -3.04 24.80 -25.66
CA PHE A 85 -1.66 24.57 -26.07
C PHE A 85 -1.56 23.27 -26.89
N PRO A 86 -1.80 23.32 -28.21
CA PRO A 86 -1.75 22.15 -29.08
C PRO A 86 -0.41 21.40 -29.06
N GLY A 87 0.70 22.10 -28.75
CA GLY A 87 2.04 21.49 -28.60
C GLY A 87 2.12 20.43 -27.49
N LEU A 88 1.20 20.43 -26.52
CA LEU A 88 1.14 19.42 -25.48
C LEU A 88 0.56 18.07 -25.96
N ALA A 89 0.09 17.99 -27.21
CA ALA A 89 -0.31 16.73 -27.84
C ALA A 89 0.80 15.67 -27.79
N VAL A 90 2.07 16.09 -27.85
CA VAL A 90 3.24 15.20 -27.79
C VAL A 90 3.34 14.44 -26.45
N LEU A 91 2.75 14.99 -25.39
CA LEU A 91 2.71 14.34 -24.08
C LEU A 91 1.63 13.25 -23.98
N ASN A 92 0.73 13.11 -24.97
CA ASN A 92 -0.19 11.98 -25.05
C ASN A 92 0.53 10.70 -25.53
N ILE A 93 1.46 10.22 -24.70
CA ILE A 93 2.27 9.03 -24.97
C ILE A 93 1.37 7.78 -25.11
N MET A 94 0.22 7.76 -24.43
CA MET A 94 -0.75 6.66 -24.47
C MET A 94 -1.62 6.64 -25.73
N GLY A 95 -1.65 7.72 -26.53
CA GLY A 95 -2.49 7.81 -27.72
C GLY A 95 -3.99 7.71 -27.41
N LEU A 96 -4.44 8.32 -26.31
CA LEU A 96 -5.84 8.31 -25.88
C LEU A 96 -6.74 9.05 -26.89
N HIS A 97 -7.97 8.55 -27.08
CA HIS A 97 -8.85 8.93 -28.20
C HIS A 97 -9.27 10.41 -28.18
N SER A 98 -9.77 10.90 -27.05
CA SER A 98 -10.27 12.27 -26.90
C SER A 98 -10.00 12.81 -25.49
N PRO A 99 -9.95 14.14 -25.29
CA PRO A 99 -9.78 14.72 -23.95
C PRO A 99 -10.78 14.20 -22.91
N ALA A 100 -12.03 14.06 -23.31
CA ALA A 100 -13.11 13.62 -22.42
C ALA A 100 -12.95 12.13 -22.06
N SER A 101 -12.60 11.28 -23.03
CA SER A 101 -12.37 9.84 -22.78
C SER A 101 -11.12 9.59 -21.95
N ALA A 102 -10.06 10.38 -22.14
CA ALA A 102 -8.83 10.31 -21.35
C ALA A 102 -9.08 10.60 -19.86
N VAL A 103 -9.81 11.68 -19.56
CA VAL A 103 -10.18 12.05 -18.18
C VAL A 103 -11.09 10.99 -17.56
N LEU A 104 -12.11 10.54 -18.30
CA LEU A 104 -13.02 9.51 -17.80
C LEU A 104 -12.29 8.19 -17.51
N SER A 105 -11.40 7.76 -18.41
CA SER A 105 -10.61 6.54 -18.26
C SER A 105 -9.68 6.59 -17.06
N ALA A 106 -9.03 7.74 -16.81
CA ALA A 106 -8.20 7.94 -15.64
C ALA A 106 -9.00 7.87 -14.33
N ILE A 107 -10.21 8.43 -14.29
CA ILE A 107 -11.12 8.38 -13.13
C ILE A 107 -11.60 6.95 -12.87
N ILE A 108 -12.04 6.24 -13.91
CA ILE A 108 -12.47 4.84 -13.80
C ILE A 108 -11.32 3.97 -13.28
N PHE A 109 -10.12 4.13 -13.83
CA PHE A 109 -8.95 3.39 -13.37
C PHE A 109 -8.68 3.63 -11.88
N ASN A 110 -8.78 4.88 -11.41
CA ASN A 110 -8.57 5.21 -10.00
C ASN A 110 -9.60 4.55 -9.07
N ALA A 111 -10.83 4.32 -9.53
CA ALA A 111 -11.83 3.58 -8.75
C ALA A 111 -11.57 2.06 -8.78
N VAL A 112 -11.29 1.50 -9.96
CA VAL A 112 -11.08 0.05 -10.15
C VAL A 112 -9.83 -0.44 -9.42
N ILE A 113 -8.74 0.34 -9.44
CA ILE A 113 -7.48 -0.07 -8.82
C ILE A 113 -7.61 -0.26 -7.30
N ILE A 114 -8.49 0.47 -6.63
CA ILE A 114 -8.78 0.29 -5.20
C ILE A 114 -9.31 -1.12 -4.97
N VAL A 115 -10.32 -1.54 -5.73
CA VAL A 115 -10.94 -2.88 -5.60
C VAL A 115 -9.91 -3.98 -5.86
N ILE A 116 -9.05 -3.80 -6.87
CA ILE A 116 -7.97 -4.75 -7.21
C ILE A 116 -6.95 -4.87 -6.06
N LEU A 117 -6.68 -3.80 -5.33
CA LEU A 117 -5.68 -3.78 -4.24
C LEU A 117 -6.24 -4.25 -2.88
N ILE A 118 -7.56 -4.34 -2.70
CA ILE A 118 -8.18 -4.83 -1.44
C ILE A 118 -7.63 -6.21 -1.01
N PRO A 119 -7.57 -7.24 -1.88
CA PRO A 119 -7.03 -8.54 -1.49
C PRO A 119 -5.58 -8.47 -1.01
N LEU A 120 -4.77 -7.59 -1.60
CA LEU A 120 -3.38 -7.38 -1.19
C LEU A 120 -3.31 -6.68 0.17
N ALA A 121 -4.16 -5.68 0.41
CA ALA A 121 -4.23 -4.97 1.68
C ALA A 121 -4.66 -5.89 2.84
N LEU A 122 -5.59 -6.83 2.58
CA LEU A 122 -6.10 -7.76 3.59
C LEU A 122 -5.18 -8.96 3.82
N ARG A 123 -4.65 -9.59 2.76
CA ARG A 123 -3.73 -10.74 2.90
C ARG A 123 -2.33 -10.32 3.33
N GLY A 124 -1.94 -9.09 3.03
CA GLY A 124 -0.64 -8.53 3.30
C GLY A 124 0.49 -9.09 2.41
N VAL A 125 1.56 -8.32 2.32
CA VAL A 125 2.78 -8.69 1.60
C VAL A 125 3.61 -9.65 2.46
N ARG A 126 3.92 -10.83 1.92
CA ARG A 126 4.69 -11.85 2.64
C ARG A 126 6.05 -11.31 3.10
N TYR A 127 6.25 -11.29 4.42
CA TYR A 127 7.53 -10.98 5.04
C TYR A 127 8.58 -12.04 4.67
N ARG A 128 9.78 -11.60 4.30
CA ARG A 128 10.98 -12.44 4.19
C ARG A 128 12.09 -11.75 4.98
N ALA A 129 12.83 -12.52 5.78
CA ALA A 129 13.95 -12.01 6.54
C ALA A 129 15.13 -11.70 5.60
N THR A 130 15.26 -10.43 5.20
CA THR A 130 16.34 -9.93 4.35
C THR A 130 16.86 -8.60 4.87
N SER A 131 18.04 -8.16 4.40
CA SER A 131 18.57 -6.84 4.74
C SER A 131 17.63 -5.72 4.26
N ALA A 132 17.62 -4.59 4.98
CA ALA A 132 16.77 -3.45 4.67
C ALA A 132 16.93 -2.97 3.21
N ALA A 133 18.17 -2.89 2.72
CA ALA A 133 18.46 -2.52 1.33
C ALA A 133 17.83 -3.49 0.31
N ARG A 134 17.88 -4.81 0.55
CA ARG A 134 17.25 -5.80 -0.33
C ARG A 134 15.73 -5.73 -0.29
N THR A 135 15.16 -5.50 0.90
CA THR A 135 13.71 -5.33 1.07
C THR A 135 13.23 -4.09 0.31
N LEU A 136 13.94 -2.95 0.45
CA LEU A 136 13.64 -1.71 -0.25
C LEU A 136 13.78 -1.88 -1.77
N GLY A 137 14.90 -2.43 -2.24
CA GLY A 137 15.12 -2.65 -3.68
C GLY A 137 14.04 -3.53 -4.30
N ARG A 138 13.63 -4.62 -3.63
CA ARG A 138 12.53 -5.47 -4.07
C ARG A 138 11.19 -4.70 -4.09
N ASN A 139 10.94 -3.85 -3.09
CA ASN A 139 9.72 -3.06 -3.03
C ASN A 139 9.62 -2.07 -4.21
N LEU A 140 10.70 -1.33 -4.47
CA LEU A 140 10.77 -0.41 -5.60
C LEU A 140 10.66 -1.13 -6.95
N LEU A 141 11.30 -2.30 -7.09
CA LEU A 141 11.25 -3.07 -8.31
C LEU A 141 9.85 -3.65 -8.59
N ILE A 142 9.17 -4.21 -7.58
CA ILE A 142 7.86 -4.83 -7.79
C ILE A 142 6.75 -3.77 -7.79
N TYR A 143 6.67 -2.96 -6.74
CA TYR A 143 5.56 -2.02 -6.54
C TYR A 143 5.81 -0.66 -7.17
N GLY A 144 7.06 -0.22 -7.30
CA GLY A 144 7.40 1.00 -8.04
C GLY A 144 7.22 0.81 -9.54
N ILE A 145 7.93 -0.15 -10.15
CA ILE A 145 7.78 -0.41 -11.60
C ILE A 145 6.36 -0.89 -11.92
N GLY A 146 5.79 -1.78 -11.11
CA GLY A 146 4.39 -2.20 -11.26
C GLY A 146 3.42 -1.03 -11.16
N GLY A 147 3.67 -0.09 -10.24
CA GLY A 147 2.88 1.14 -10.08
C GLY A 147 3.01 2.11 -11.25
N ILE A 148 4.13 2.10 -11.97
CA ILE A 148 4.27 2.87 -13.22
C ILE A 148 3.54 2.16 -14.37
N LEU A 149 3.81 0.88 -14.61
CA LEU A 149 3.34 0.18 -15.81
C LEU A 149 1.84 -0.14 -15.78
N ALA A 150 1.31 -0.55 -14.63
CA ALA A 150 -0.10 -0.93 -14.48
C ALA A 150 -1.09 0.17 -14.91
N PRO A 151 -0.95 1.45 -14.51
CA PRO A 151 -1.85 2.50 -14.96
C PRO A 151 -1.70 2.86 -16.44
N PHE A 152 -0.50 2.80 -17.03
CA PHE A 152 -0.35 3.03 -18.47
C PHE A 152 -1.20 2.03 -19.26
N VAL A 153 -1.11 0.75 -18.91
CA VAL A 153 -1.90 -0.31 -19.57
C VAL A 153 -3.37 -0.21 -19.20
N GLY A 154 -3.68 0.01 -17.92
CA GLY A 154 -5.05 0.05 -17.42
C GLY A 154 -5.88 1.21 -17.98
N ILE A 155 -5.34 2.43 -17.95
CA ILE A 155 -6.00 3.62 -18.51
C ILE A 155 -6.21 3.45 -20.00
N TRP A 156 -5.20 2.96 -20.72
CA TRP A 156 -5.32 2.71 -22.16
C TRP A 156 -6.41 1.68 -22.47
N LEU A 157 -6.46 0.55 -21.77
CA LEU A 157 -7.49 -0.47 -21.96
C LEU A 157 -8.90 0.06 -21.70
N ILE A 158 -9.06 0.88 -20.66
CA ILE A 158 -10.34 1.52 -20.33
C ILE A 158 -10.73 2.50 -21.45
N ASP A 159 -9.79 3.29 -21.96
CA ASP A 159 -10.02 4.22 -23.06
C ASP A 159 -10.48 3.52 -24.34
N GLN A 160 -9.90 2.34 -24.65
CA GLN A 160 -10.35 1.52 -25.78
C GLN A 160 -11.80 1.05 -25.67
N ALA A 161 -12.33 0.92 -24.45
CA ALA A 161 -13.73 0.59 -24.20
C ALA A 161 -14.62 1.84 -24.17
N VAL A 162 -14.16 2.93 -23.52
CA VAL A 162 -14.90 4.19 -23.40
C VAL A 162 -15.14 4.84 -24.77
N ARG A 163 -14.18 4.78 -25.69
CA ARG A 163 -14.34 5.32 -27.06
C ARG A 163 -15.46 4.65 -27.87
N LEU A 164 -15.96 3.48 -27.44
CA LEU A 164 -17.08 2.80 -28.10
C LEU A 164 -18.44 3.37 -27.66
N ILE A 165 -18.46 4.17 -26.60
CA ILE A 165 -19.66 4.80 -26.07
C ILE A 165 -19.95 6.07 -26.88
N PRO A 166 -21.18 6.26 -27.41
CA PRO A 166 -21.54 7.47 -28.14
C PRO A 166 -21.33 8.73 -27.28
N GLY A 167 -20.60 9.71 -27.82
CA GLY A 167 -20.31 10.99 -27.14
C GLY A 167 -18.83 11.21 -26.79
N PHE A 168 -17.92 10.30 -27.17
CA PHE A 168 -16.48 10.38 -26.91
C PHE A 168 -15.60 10.20 -28.16
#